data_AF-B8I7S6-F1
#
_entry.id   AF-B8I7S6-F1
#
_cell.length_a   1.000
_cell.length_b   1.000
_cell.length_c   1.000
_cell.angle_alpha   90.00
_cell.angle_beta   90.00
_cell.angle_gamma   90.00
#
_symmetry.space_group_name_H-M   'P 1'
#
loop_
_entity.id
_entity.type
_entity.pdbx_description
1 polymer ?
#
loop_
_entity_poly.entity_id
_entity_poly.type
_entity_poly.pdbx_seq_one_letter_code
_entity_poly.pdbx_strand_id
1 'polypeptide(L)'
;MVNLFTVKPQKRIEWGYVCTAILIAVFTVFLTITGFLLQPNDFHTIASNVLRHPTLFILNSFPVFAGILFFYLVFNNVFFSAALVSTVFHAASLVNRFKIIFRDDPFVPQDVFLGAEAANIMSDTKMKLDYTLIIAILLFSLVMLILGVFIKFKKVKLPLKVAGCLAIVGIAILSNTFVYSSREIYDRMPSKSKAYVAGVFNDVGFNYCFLYNLSAYKMEVPENYSKSAAGKLVKKYTKSKAEPKVRANVIIVMNEAFSDISREKVFNFSPEDDPLRYFKNIGQENNSITGQVVVPNFGGGTANTEFDVMTGMQTLNLNTVPTSAFRLVHRNIKSIAGVLGSDSYKKYFMHPGDSWFYNRANVYRFLGVEEQIFINQFKKPEDLKGTLISDKAAGEKIISLYEKNMASGKNPVFNYNVTIQNHMPYTANKYYGLKIKEVPTDKKLSFQAKTLLANYFEGVRDGDKLLKTLTDYFRERQEPVILVFFGDHKPSLGDSYLAYREAGIDINESGTIEQAMKSREVPYIIWANKSAGNILDFPNVVRNLDLPKDNTISANYLGPIILQLMGYEGYDPYFDFLNELRKELPVITRYNFKTNSGYTDKLSEKQQAMVNDFRIWQYYRMTSDKAD
;
A
#
# COMPACT_ATOMS: atom_id res chain seq x y z
N MET A 1 44.52 -38.33 -50.51
CA MET A 1 43.80 -37.89 -49.30
C MET A 1 44.71 -36.98 -48.49
N VAL A 2 44.54 -35.66 -48.64
CA VAL A 2 45.28 -34.65 -47.89
C VAL A 2 44.55 -34.42 -46.57
N ASN A 3 45.26 -34.59 -45.47
CA ASN A 3 44.75 -34.49 -44.11
C ASN A 3 44.52 -33.01 -43.73
N LEU A 4 43.27 -32.54 -43.83
CA LEU A 4 42.86 -31.13 -43.68
C LEU A 4 42.48 -30.72 -42.24
N PHE A 5 42.74 -31.55 -41.22
CA PHE A 5 42.33 -31.27 -39.83
C PHE A 5 43.45 -31.39 -38.78
N THR A 6 44.60 -30.77 -39.03
CA THR A 6 45.51 -30.38 -37.95
C THR A 6 45.44 -28.87 -37.73
N VAL A 7 44.32 -28.43 -37.15
CA VAL A 7 44.26 -27.10 -36.51
C VAL A 7 45.20 -27.16 -35.30
N LYS A 8 46.40 -26.61 -35.45
CA LYS A 8 47.31 -26.34 -34.32
C LYS A 8 46.51 -25.63 -33.21
N PRO A 9 46.69 -25.96 -31.92
CA PRO A 9 46.04 -25.21 -30.86
C PRO A 9 46.54 -23.77 -30.94
N GLN A 10 45.68 -22.89 -31.44
CA GLN A 10 45.91 -21.45 -31.48
C GLN A 10 46.26 -21.03 -30.05
N LYS A 11 47.37 -20.30 -29.88
CA LYS A 11 47.86 -19.82 -28.57
C LYS A 11 46.67 -19.24 -27.79
N ARG A 12 46.20 -19.98 -26.79
CA ARG A 12 45.09 -19.53 -25.94
C ARG A 12 45.60 -18.35 -25.13
N ILE A 13 44.94 -17.20 -25.29
CA ILE A 13 45.29 -16.00 -24.57
C ILE A 13 44.93 -16.22 -23.10
N GLU A 14 45.95 -16.27 -22.23
CA GLU A 14 45.78 -16.38 -20.78
C GLU A 14 46.04 -15.03 -20.11
N TRP A 15 45.02 -14.47 -19.47
CA TRP A 15 45.12 -13.18 -18.79
C TRP A 15 45.49 -13.35 -17.31
N GLY A 16 46.36 -12.45 -16.83
CA GLY A 16 46.80 -12.40 -15.44
C GLY A 16 45.78 -11.74 -14.51
N TYR A 17 46.05 -11.80 -13.20
CA TYR A 17 45.14 -11.31 -12.16
C TYR A 17 44.83 -9.81 -12.24
N VAL A 18 45.75 -8.98 -12.73
CA VAL A 18 45.52 -7.54 -12.93
C VAL A 18 44.43 -7.32 -13.99
N CYS A 19 44.53 -7.98 -15.14
CA CYS A 19 43.51 -7.90 -16.18
C CYS A 19 42.16 -8.44 -15.68
N THR A 20 42.16 -9.52 -14.89
CA THR A 20 40.94 -10.03 -14.25
C THR A 20 40.30 -8.97 -13.35
N ALA A 21 41.06 -8.33 -12.47
CA ALA A 21 40.54 -7.33 -11.54
C ALA A 21 39.97 -6.11 -12.28
N ILE A 22 40.65 -5.64 -13.34
CA ILE A 22 40.17 -4.57 -14.20
C ILE A 22 38.86 -4.95 -14.89
N LEU A 23 38.77 -6.16 -15.46
CA LEU A 23 37.53 -6.62 -16.10
C LEU A 23 36.38 -6.75 -15.10
N ILE A 24 36.62 -7.24 -13.89
CA ILE A 24 35.59 -7.30 -12.85
C ILE A 24 35.07 -5.89 -12.54
N ALA A 25 35.96 -4.90 -12.38
CA ALA A 25 35.57 -3.52 -12.12
C ALA A 25 34.78 -2.92 -13.30
N VAL A 26 35.28 -3.11 -14.52
CA VAL A 26 34.62 -2.62 -15.75
C VAL A 26 33.23 -3.22 -15.91
N PHE A 27 33.09 -4.54 -15.75
CA PHE A 27 31.79 -5.19 -15.86
C PHE A 27 30.85 -4.81 -14.71
N THR A 28 31.35 -4.62 -13.50
CA THR A 28 30.52 -4.12 -12.39
C THR A 28 29.93 -2.75 -12.74
N VAL A 29 30.75 -1.82 -13.19
CA VAL A 29 30.31 -0.48 -13.57
C VAL A 29 29.35 -0.53 -14.74
N PHE A 30 29.70 -1.27 -15.80
CA PHE A 30 28.87 -1.41 -16.99
C PHE A 30 27.49 -1.99 -16.65
N LEU A 31 27.43 -3.14 -15.96
CA LEU A 31 26.17 -3.79 -15.60
C LEU A 31 25.32 -2.95 -14.64
N THR A 32 25.94 -2.13 -13.79
CA THR A 32 25.19 -1.24 -12.90
C THR A 32 24.55 -0.10 -13.69
N ILE A 33 25.30 0.54 -14.60
CA ILE A 33 24.78 1.62 -15.45
C ILE A 33 23.67 1.10 -16.35
N THR A 34 23.85 -0.05 -16.99
CA THR A 34 22.80 -0.66 -17.81
C THR A 34 21.61 -1.13 -16.97
N GLY A 35 21.83 -1.55 -15.73
CA GLY A 35 20.77 -1.84 -14.77
C GLY A 35 19.89 -0.63 -14.46
N PHE A 36 20.49 0.56 -14.31
CA PHE A 36 19.76 1.82 -14.17
C PHE A 36 19.01 2.21 -15.45
N LEU A 37 19.58 1.98 -16.63
CA LEU A 37 18.92 2.25 -17.91
C LEU A 37 17.66 1.40 -18.14
N LEU A 38 17.57 0.24 -17.50
CA LEU A 38 16.36 -0.59 -17.55
C LEU A 38 15.21 -0.04 -16.71
N GLN A 39 15.44 0.92 -15.82
CA GLN A 39 14.38 1.45 -14.97
C GLN A 39 13.36 2.29 -15.75
N PRO A 40 12.09 2.34 -15.34
CA PRO A 40 11.03 3.12 -16.00
C PRO A 40 11.31 4.61 -16.12
N ASN A 41 12.10 5.17 -15.18
CA ASN A 41 12.47 6.59 -15.18
C ASN A 41 13.39 6.95 -16.35
N ASP A 42 13.35 8.22 -16.75
CA ASP A 42 14.32 8.77 -17.67
C ASP A 42 15.75 8.70 -17.10
N PHE A 43 16.73 8.35 -17.93
CA PHE A 43 18.13 8.18 -17.52
C PHE A 43 18.70 9.42 -16.85
N HIS A 44 18.30 10.63 -17.27
CA HIS A 44 18.79 11.87 -16.67
C HIS A 44 18.33 12.01 -15.21
N THR A 45 17.15 11.50 -14.87
CA THR A 45 16.63 11.53 -13.49
C THR A 45 17.49 10.67 -12.57
N ILE A 46 17.73 9.42 -12.96
CA ILE A 46 18.56 8.50 -12.17
C ILE A 46 20.01 8.96 -12.12
N ALA A 47 20.56 9.44 -13.23
CA ALA A 47 21.91 10.00 -13.27
C ALA A 47 22.04 11.21 -12.33
N SER A 48 21.07 12.12 -12.34
CA SER A 48 21.01 13.25 -11.40
C SER A 48 20.95 12.78 -9.94
N ASN A 49 20.13 11.77 -9.64
CA ASN A 49 20.05 11.21 -8.29
C ASN A 49 21.36 10.57 -7.85
N VAL A 50 22.03 9.81 -8.71
CA VAL A 50 23.34 9.20 -8.44
C VAL A 50 24.41 10.27 -8.22
N LEU A 51 24.41 11.36 -9.01
CA LEU A 51 25.35 12.47 -8.83
C LEU A 51 25.15 13.18 -7.49
N ARG A 52 23.91 13.38 -7.06
CA ARG A 52 23.57 13.99 -5.76
C ARG A 52 23.80 13.03 -4.58
N HIS A 53 23.63 11.74 -4.81
CA HIS A 53 23.76 10.68 -3.81
C HIS A 53 24.65 9.55 -4.35
N PRO A 54 25.99 9.71 -4.37
CA PRO A 54 26.91 8.70 -4.92
C PRO A 54 26.81 7.33 -4.25
N THR A 55 26.28 7.28 -3.01
CA THR A 55 25.97 6.05 -2.29
C THR A 55 25.00 5.15 -3.07
N LEU A 56 24.10 5.70 -3.89
CA LEU A 56 23.19 4.94 -4.74
C LEU A 56 23.95 4.04 -5.72
N PHE A 57 25.02 4.57 -6.33
CA PHE A 57 25.84 3.78 -7.24
C PHE A 57 26.53 2.63 -6.50
N ILE A 58 27.07 2.90 -5.31
CA ILE A 58 27.74 1.88 -4.49
C ILE A 58 26.76 0.77 -4.08
N LEU A 59 25.58 1.14 -3.58
CA LEU A 59 24.55 0.21 -3.12
C LEU A 59 23.96 -0.64 -4.26
N ASN A 60 23.87 -0.12 -5.48
CA ASN A 60 23.42 -0.90 -6.63
C ASN A 60 24.55 -1.71 -7.29
N SER A 61 25.81 -1.26 -7.18
CA SER A 61 26.98 -1.94 -7.74
C SER A 61 27.48 -3.09 -6.90
N PHE A 62 27.41 -2.99 -5.56
CA PHE A 62 27.98 -4.00 -4.67
C PHE A 62 27.40 -5.41 -4.90
N PRO A 63 26.07 -5.62 -5.05
CA PRO A 63 25.51 -6.94 -5.32
C PRO A 63 26.00 -7.52 -6.66
N VAL A 64 26.15 -6.66 -7.67
CA VAL A 64 26.69 -7.02 -8.98
C VAL A 64 28.16 -7.41 -8.87
N PHE A 65 28.98 -6.61 -8.19
CA PHE A 65 30.39 -6.89 -7.93
C PHE A 65 30.58 -8.22 -7.18
N ALA A 66 29.85 -8.41 -6.08
CA ALA A 66 29.90 -9.61 -5.27
C ALA A 66 29.50 -10.84 -6.09
N GLY A 67 28.45 -10.72 -6.91
CA GLY A 67 28.04 -11.76 -7.86
C GLY A 67 29.14 -12.09 -8.87
N ILE A 68 29.74 -11.07 -9.50
CA ILE A 68 30.80 -11.28 -10.50
C ILE A 68 32.00 -11.97 -9.87
N LEU A 69 32.42 -11.51 -8.69
CA LEU A 69 33.56 -12.08 -7.99
C LEU A 69 33.29 -13.52 -7.55
N PHE A 70 32.10 -13.80 -7.00
CA PHE A 70 31.70 -15.14 -6.59
C PHE A 70 31.74 -16.12 -7.76
N PHE A 71 31.05 -15.80 -8.87
CA PHE A 71 31.00 -16.69 -10.03
C PHE A 71 32.33 -16.73 -10.79
N TYR A 72 33.18 -15.70 -10.70
CA TYR A 72 34.55 -15.79 -11.17
C TYR A 72 35.35 -16.85 -10.39
N LEU A 73 35.23 -16.90 -9.05
CA LEU A 73 35.91 -17.92 -8.24
C LEU A 73 35.41 -19.34 -8.57
N VAL A 74 34.10 -19.48 -8.84
CA VAL A 74 33.51 -20.75 -9.27
C VAL A 74 34.05 -21.17 -10.64
N PHE A 75 33.91 -20.31 -11.66
CA PHE A 75 34.21 -20.65 -13.06
C PHE A 75 35.68 -20.46 -13.47
N ASN A 76 36.49 -19.72 -12.70
CA ASN A 76 37.78 -19.15 -13.12
C ASN A 76 37.68 -18.33 -14.43
N ASN A 77 36.53 -17.73 -14.72
CA ASN A 77 36.34 -16.97 -15.95
C ASN A 77 35.39 -15.79 -15.71
N VAL A 78 35.90 -14.58 -15.90
CA VAL A 78 35.13 -13.35 -15.66
C VAL A 78 34.02 -13.16 -16.68
N PHE A 79 34.17 -13.65 -17.93
CA PHE A 79 33.12 -13.52 -18.93
C PHE A 79 31.93 -14.45 -18.65
N PHE A 80 32.17 -15.69 -18.24
CA PHE A 80 31.08 -16.58 -17.78
C PHE A 80 30.35 -16.01 -16.56
N SER A 81 31.12 -15.42 -15.65
CA SER A 81 30.58 -14.71 -14.50
C SER A 81 29.71 -13.52 -14.91
N ALA A 82 30.21 -12.63 -15.78
CA ALA A 82 29.49 -11.48 -16.28
C ALA A 82 28.22 -11.87 -17.07
N ALA A 83 28.26 -12.95 -17.86
CA ALA A 83 27.08 -13.46 -18.57
C ALA A 83 25.97 -13.88 -17.60
N LEU A 84 26.31 -14.64 -16.55
CA LEU A 84 25.33 -15.11 -15.58
C LEU A 84 24.79 -13.95 -14.74
N VAL A 85 25.67 -13.09 -14.22
CA VAL A 85 25.27 -11.94 -13.39
C VAL A 85 24.42 -10.96 -14.20
N SER A 86 24.82 -10.64 -15.43
CA SER A 86 24.01 -9.81 -16.34
C SER A 86 22.62 -10.42 -16.53
N THR A 87 22.54 -11.70 -16.87
CA THR A 87 21.26 -12.38 -17.11
C THR A 87 20.35 -12.29 -15.88
N VAL A 88 20.86 -12.58 -14.68
CA VAL A 88 20.04 -12.56 -13.46
C VAL A 88 19.59 -11.14 -13.09
N PHE A 89 20.53 -10.19 -12.95
CA PHE A 89 20.22 -8.86 -12.45
C PHE A 89 19.47 -8.00 -13.47
N HIS A 90 19.81 -8.09 -14.76
CA HIS A 90 19.08 -7.36 -15.79
C HIS A 90 17.70 -7.97 -16.06
N ALA A 91 17.55 -9.30 -16.06
CA ALA A 91 16.21 -9.88 -16.17
C ALA A 91 15.33 -9.46 -14.99
N ALA A 92 15.85 -9.47 -13.76
CA ALA A 92 15.09 -9.02 -12.59
C ALA A 92 14.75 -7.52 -12.65
N SER A 93 15.69 -6.66 -13.08
CA SER A 93 15.43 -5.23 -13.31
C SER A 93 14.40 -5.00 -14.43
N LEU A 94 14.42 -5.82 -15.49
CA LEU A 94 13.46 -5.77 -16.58
C LEU A 94 12.06 -6.24 -16.15
N VAL A 95 11.98 -7.32 -15.36
CA VAL A 95 10.71 -7.74 -14.73
C VAL A 95 10.17 -6.62 -13.85
N ASN A 96 11.02 -5.98 -13.04
CA ASN A 96 10.63 -4.81 -12.25
C ASN A 96 10.13 -3.66 -13.13
N ARG A 97 10.81 -3.36 -14.24
CA ARG A 97 10.37 -2.34 -15.21
C ARG A 97 8.96 -2.63 -15.71
N PHE A 98 8.73 -3.85 -16.19
CA PHE A 98 7.42 -4.23 -16.71
C PHE A 98 6.35 -4.21 -15.62
N LYS A 99 6.64 -4.73 -14.42
CA LYS A 99 5.69 -4.63 -13.32
C LYS A 99 5.38 -3.16 -12.98
N ILE A 100 6.36 -2.26 -12.90
CA ILE A 100 6.05 -0.85 -12.60
C ILE A 100 5.25 -0.20 -13.74
N ILE A 101 5.64 -0.38 -15.01
CA ILE A 101 4.94 0.24 -16.15
C ILE A 101 3.50 -0.24 -16.29
N PHE A 102 3.27 -1.54 -16.17
CA PHE A 102 1.96 -2.12 -16.43
C PHE A 102 1.10 -2.23 -15.17
N ARG A 103 1.73 -2.22 -14.00
CA ARG A 103 1.08 -2.58 -12.74
C ARG A 103 1.29 -1.59 -11.59
N ASP A 104 2.13 -0.57 -11.78
CA ASP A 104 2.48 0.42 -10.75
C ASP A 104 2.91 -0.21 -9.41
N ASP A 105 3.50 -1.41 -9.48
CA ASP A 105 3.91 -2.25 -8.36
C ASP A 105 5.29 -2.83 -8.65
N PRO A 106 6.30 -2.69 -7.76
CA PRO A 106 7.66 -3.16 -8.05
C PRO A 106 7.79 -4.67 -7.91
N PHE A 107 8.82 -5.24 -8.54
CA PHE A 107 9.22 -6.63 -8.31
C PHE A 107 9.98 -6.74 -6.99
N VAL A 108 9.45 -7.55 -6.08
CA VAL A 108 9.97 -7.74 -4.73
C VAL A 108 10.22 -9.23 -4.44
N PRO A 109 10.96 -9.57 -3.37
CA PRO A 109 11.27 -10.97 -3.07
C PRO A 109 10.06 -11.89 -2.92
N GLN A 110 8.93 -11.38 -2.41
CA GLN A 110 7.70 -12.16 -2.27
C GLN A 110 7.15 -12.67 -3.61
N ASP A 111 7.31 -11.90 -4.70
CA ASP A 111 6.85 -12.30 -6.03
C ASP A 111 7.56 -13.58 -6.53
N VAL A 112 8.80 -13.82 -6.09
CA VAL A 112 9.56 -15.04 -6.43
C VAL A 112 8.93 -16.29 -5.81
N PHE A 113 8.43 -16.16 -4.58
CA PHE A 113 7.81 -17.27 -3.84
C PHE A 113 6.35 -17.51 -4.26
N LEU A 114 5.65 -16.48 -4.75
CA LEU A 114 4.27 -16.55 -5.21
C LEU A 114 4.14 -17.07 -6.66
N GLY A 115 5.09 -17.86 -7.16
CA GLY A 115 5.38 -18.18 -8.58
C GLY A 115 4.23 -18.46 -9.57
N ALA A 116 2.99 -18.69 -9.11
CA ALA A 116 1.79 -18.66 -9.94
C ALA A 116 1.42 -17.25 -10.47
N GLU A 117 1.74 -16.20 -9.72
CA GLU A 117 1.42 -14.82 -10.10
C GLU A 117 2.27 -14.35 -11.29
N ALA A 118 3.54 -14.79 -11.35
CA ALA A 118 4.44 -14.53 -12.47
C ALA A 118 3.99 -15.15 -13.81
N ALA A 119 3.28 -16.29 -13.77
CA ALA A 119 2.69 -16.88 -14.97
C ALA A 119 1.46 -16.10 -15.46
N ASN A 120 0.66 -15.55 -14.53
CA ASN A 120 -0.47 -14.66 -14.83
C ASN A 120 -0.04 -13.23 -15.22
N ILE A 121 1.24 -12.87 -15.06
CA ILE A 121 1.82 -11.62 -15.59
C ILE A 121 1.90 -11.68 -17.13
N MET A 122 2.15 -12.86 -17.71
CA MET A 122 2.32 -13.01 -19.17
C MET A 122 1.02 -13.21 -19.95
N SER A 123 -0.09 -13.54 -19.29
CA SER A 123 -1.39 -13.74 -19.95
C SER A 123 -2.16 -12.45 -20.19
N ASP A 124 -1.69 -11.32 -19.65
CA ASP A 124 -2.30 -10.01 -19.87
C ASP A 124 -1.89 -9.49 -21.26
N THR A 125 -2.83 -9.52 -22.19
CA THR A 125 -2.67 -9.22 -23.63
C THR A 125 -2.18 -7.81 -23.94
N LYS A 126 -2.00 -6.95 -22.92
CA LYS A 126 -1.46 -5.59 -23.04
C LYS A 126 0.04 -5.46 -22.76
N MET A 127 0.72 -6.51 -22.29
CA MET A 127 2.17 -6.45 -22.10
C MET A 127 2.90 -6.45 -23.44
N LYS A 128 3.17 -5.26 -23.97
CA LYS A 128 4.17 -5.08 -25.04
C LYS A 128 5.55 -5.25 -24.42
N LEU A 129 6.04 -6.49 -24.41
CA LEU A 129 7.42 -6.77 -24.04
C LEU A 129 8.35 -5.96 -24.96
N ASP A 130 9.28 -5.23 -24.36
CA ASP A 130 10.33 -4.56 -25.10
C ASP A 130 11.36 -5.61 -25.56
N TYR A 131 11.08 -6.23 -26.69
CA TYR A 131 11.94 -7.27 -27.27
C TYR A 131 13.34 -6.75 -27.56
N THR A 132 13.52 -5.45 -27.80
CA THR A 132 14.85 -4.85 -28.00
C THR A 132 15.70 -5.01 -26.75
N LEU A 133 15.15 -4.68 -25.57
CA LEU A 133 15.87 -4.83 -24.30
C LEU A 133 16.16 -6.31 -23.98
N ILE A 134 15.20 -7.19 -24.22
CA ILE A 134 15.39 -8.64 -24.01
C ILE A 134 16.51 -9.17 -24.90
N ILE A 135 16.46 -8.87 -26.21
CA ILE A 135 17.48 -9.29 -27.17
C ILE A 135 18.85 -8.71 -26.81
N ALA A 136 18.93 -7.45 -26.37
CA ALA A 136 20.18 -6.82 -25.95
C ALA A 136 20.82 -7.56 -24.76
N ILE A 137 20.04 -7.93 -23.74
CA ILE A 137 20.51 -8.71 -22.59
C ILE A 137 21.02 -10.08 -23.04
N LEU A 138 20.23 -10.78 -23.87
CA LEU A 138 20.59 -12.12 -24.38
C LEU A 138 21.84 -12.09 -25.27
N LEU A 139 21.96 -11.08 -26.14
CA LEU A 139 23.10 -10.90 -27.03
C LEU A 139 24.37 -10.58 -26.23
N PHE A 140 24.29 -9.69 -25.23
CA PHE A 140 25.41 -9.42 -24.35
C PHE A 140 25.88 -10.71 -23.64
N SER A 141 24.94 -11.46 -23.06
CA SER A 141 25.25 -12.73 -22.40
C SER A 141 25.87 -13.74 -23.36
N LEU A 142 25.37 -13.85 -24.61
CA LEU A 142 25.93 -14.71 -25.64
C LEU A 142 27.37 -14.30 -26.02
N VAL A 143 27.62 -13.01 -26.23
CA VAL A 143 28.97 -12.50 -26.53
C VAL A 143 29.94 -12.81 -25.38
N MET A 144 29.52 -12.60 -24.12
CA MET A 144 30.33 -12.96 -22.96
C MET A 144 30.61 -14.47 -22.89
N LEU A 145 29.62 -15.32 -23.18
CA LEU A 145 29.82 -16.78 -23.24
C LEU A 145 30.85 -17.15 -24.32
N ILE A 146 30.75 -16.57 -25.52
CA ILE A 146 31.70 -16.77 -26.61
C ILE A 146 33.11 -16.35 -26.16
N LEU A 147 33.26 -15.15 -25.59
CA LEU A 147 34.56 -14.67 -25.07
C LEU A 147 35.13 -15.59 -23.98
N GLY A 148 34.30 -16.14 -23.09
CA GLY A 148 34.74 -17.07 -22.04
C GLY A 148 35.22 -18.44 -22.57
N VAL A 149 34.74 -18.85 -23.75
CA VAL A 149 35.27 -20.05 -24.44
C VAL A 149 36.69 -19.80 -24.93
N PHE A 150 36.95 -18.66 -25.56
CA PHE A 150 38.22 -18.34 -26.23
C PHE A 150 39.30 -17.74 -25.32
N ILE A 151 38.92 -16.94 -24.33
CA ILE A 151 39.85 -16.26 -23.41
C ILE A 151 39.88 -16.99 -22.07
N LYS A 152 41.08 -17.39 -21.62
CA LYS A 152 41.28 -18.07 -20.35
C LYS A 152 41.96 -17.14 -19.35
N PHE A 153 41.76 -17.42 -18.07
CA PHE A 153 42.35 -16.68 -16.96
C PHE A 153 43.15 -17.61 -16.08
N LYS A 154 44.16 -17.04 -15.42
CA LYS A 154 44.94 -17.76 -14.43
C LYS A 154 44.03 -18.35 -13.35
N LYS A 155 44.14 -19.66 -13.14
CA LYS A 155 43.26 -20.40 -12.24
C LYS A 155 43.58 -20.07 -10.77
N VAL A 156 42.54 -19.78 -9.99
CA VAL A 156 42.63 -19.70 -8.53
C VAL A 156 42.67 -21.11 -7.95
N LYS A 157 43.55 -21.34 -6.97
CA LYS A 157 43.67 -22.64 -6.27
C LYS A 157 42.38 -22.94 -5.49
N LEU A 158 41.97 -24.21 -5.45
CA LEU A 158 40.73 -24.65 -4.80
C LEU A 158 40.54 -24.15 -3.36
N PRO A 159 41.51 -24.22 -2.42
CA PRO A 159 41.30 -23.71 -1.07
C PRO A 159 41.02 -22.21 -1.04
N LEU A 160 41.68 -21.42 -1.89
CA LEU A 160 41.46 -19.99 -2.02
C LEU A 160 40.10 -19.67 -2.65
N LYS A 161 39.63 -20.50 -3.59
CA LYS A 161 38.28 -20.37 -4.15
C LYS A 161 37.22 -20.58 -3.08
N VAL A 162 37.33 -21.67 -2.31
CA VAL A 162 36.36 -21.99 -1.27
C VAL A 162 36.36 -20.91 -0.19
N ALA A 163 37.54 -20.52 0.31
CA ALA A 163 37.67 -19.44 1.28
C ALA A 163 37.11 -18.11 0.75
N GLY A 164 37.40 -17.77 -0.52
CA GLY A 164 36.88 -16.56 -1.15
C GLY A 164 35.36 -16.58 -1.32
N CYS A 165 34.78 -17.69 -1.77
CA CYS A 165 33.33 -17.84 -1.88
C CYS A 165 32.63 -17.72 -0.51
N LEU A 166 33.16 -18.39 0.52
CA LEU A 166 32.63 -18.29 1.89
C LEU A 166 32.75 -16.87 2.43
N ALA A 167 33.88 -16.20 2.19
CA ALA A 167 34.07 -14.80 2.57
C ALA A 167 33.05 -13.88 1.89
N ILE A 168 32.80 -14.04 0.58
CA ILE A 168 31.80 -13.26 -0.15
C ILE A 168 30.40 -13.51 0.40
N VAL A 169 30.04 -14.76 0.69
CA VAL A 169 28.74 -15.08 1.30
C VAL A 169 28.62 -14.44 2.68
N GLY A 170 29.66 -14.53 3.52
CA GLY A 170 29.69 -13.87 4.83
C GLY A 170 29.55 -12.35 4.72
N ILE A 171 30.29 -11.72 3.81
CA ILE A 171 30.20 -10.27 3.55
C ILE A 171 28.80 -9.91 3.02
N ALA A 172 28.19 -10.73 2.15
CA ALA A 172 26.84 -10.48 1.66
C ALA A 172 25.79 -10.53 2.79
N ILE A 173 25.90 -11.50 3.70
CA ILE A 173 25.03 -11.61 4.88
C ILE A 173 25.22 -10.40 5.80
N LEU A 174 26.47 -10.05 6.13
CA LEU A 174 26.77 -8.88 6.97
C LEU A 174 26.30 -7.57 6.32
N SER A 175 26.54 -7.41 5.02
CA SER A 175 26.07 -6.24 4.27
C SER A 175 24.56 -6.17 4.26
N ASN A 176 23.86 -7.30 4.09
CA ASN A 176 22.41 -7.31 4.15
C ASN A 176 21.92 -6.87 5.54
N THR A 177 22.48 -7.43 6.61
CA THR A 177 22.08 -7.13 8.00
C THR A 177 22.35 -5.68 8.40
N PHE A 178 23.52 -5.13 8.08
CA PHE A 178 23.94 -3.82 8.57
C PHE A 178 23.72 -2.66 7.59
N VAL A 179 23.63 -2.93 6.29
CA VAL A 179 23.52 -1.90 5.25
C VAL A 179 22.18 -1.99 4.53
N TYR A 180 21.89 -3.10 3.84
CA TYR A 180 20.67 -3.19 3.02
C TYR A 180 19.39 -3.28 3.85
N SER A 181 19.45 -3.78 5.09
CA SER A 181 18.28 -3.79 6.00
C SER A 181 18.15 -2.49 6.82
N SER A 182 19.05 -1.53 6.66
CA SER A 182 19.08 -0.31 7.48
C SER A 182 17.98 0.67 7.09
N ARG A 183 17.08 0.95 8.04
CA ARG A 183 16.04 1.97 7.89
C ARG A 183 16.62 3.38 7.77
N GLU A 184 17.65 3.70 8.54
CA GLU A 184 18.33 5.00 8.50
C GLU A 184 18.90 5.29 7.11
N ILE A 185 19.52 4.29 6.47
CA ILE A 185 20.02 4.41 5.10
C ILE A 185 18.85 4.61 4.13
N TYR A 186 17.80 3.80 4.25
CA TYR A 186 16.62 3.89 3.39
C TYR A 186 15.92 5.25 3.46
N ASP A 187 15.78 5.83 4.65
CA ASP A 187 15.11 7.12 4.86
C ASP A 187 15.90 8.29 4.26
N ARG A 188 17.24 8.19 4.23
CA ARG A 188 18.12 9.18 3.58
C ARG A 188 18.09 9.13 2.05
N MET A 189 17.58 8.05 1.45
CA MET A 189 17.55 7.92 -0.02
C MET A 189 16.55 8.90 -0.64
N PRO A 190 16.86 9.48 -1.80
CA PRO A 190 15.94 10.40 -2.48
C PRO A 190 14.65 9.66 -2.86
N SER A 191 13.51 10.20 -2.48
CA SER A 191 12.21 9.75 -2.95
C SER A 191 11.17 10.84 -2.76
N LYS A 192 10.28 10.98 -3.74
CA LYS A 192 9.15 11.92 -3.66
C LYS A 192 8.13 11.53 -2.57
N SER A 193 7.92 10.24 -2.36
CA SER A 193 7.07 9.70 -1.30
C SER A 193 7.48 8.27 -0.98
N LYS A 194 7.85 8.01 0.28
CA LYS A 194 8.19 6.67 0.75
C LYS A 194 6.99 5.72 0.80
N ALA A 195 5.76 6.25 0.78
CA ALA A 195 4.54 5.46 0.69
C ALA A 195 4.30 4.91 -0.72
N TYR A 196 4.86 5.55 -1.76
CA TYR A 196 4.78 5.10 -3.15
C TYR A 196 6.01 4.25 -3.51
N VAL A 197 5.96 2.97 -3.17
CA VAL A 197 7.10 2.04 -3.27
C VAL A 197 7.64 1.92 -4.71
N ALA A 198 6.77 1.92 -5.74
CA ALA A 198 7.21 1.90 -7.14
C ALA A 198 8.06 3.12 -7.49
N GLY A 199 7.68 4.32 -7.02
CA GLY A 199 8.48 5.53 -7.15
C GLY A 199 9.84 5.42 -6.47
N VAL A 200 9.92 4.79 -5.29
CA VAL A 200 11.21 4.54 -4.62
C VAL A 200 12.13 3.66 -5.48
N PHE A 201 11.62 2.58 -6.09
CA PHE A 201 12.42 1.74 -6.98
C PHE A 201 12.96 2.52 -8.19
N ASN A 202 12.14 3.44 -8.73
CA ASN A 202 12.50 4.29 -9.85
C ASN A 202 13.53 5.38 -9.48
N ASP A 203 13.50 5.87 -8.24
CA ASP A 203 14.39 6.95 -7.77
C ASP A 203 15.73 6.43 -7.25
N VAL A 204 15.77 5.21 -6.69
CA VAL A 204 16.88 4.69 -5.86
C VAL A 204 17.65 3.52 -6.51
N GLY A 205 17.02 2.73 -7.37
CA GLY A 205 17.68 1.58 -8.00
C GLY A 205 17.11 0.22 -7.58
N PHE A 206 16.96 -0.68 -8.55
CA PHE A 206 16.32 -1.98 -8.35
C PHE A 206 17.10 -2.86 -7.36
N ASN A 207 18.42 -2.98 -7.51
CA ASN A 207 19.22 -3.91 -6.72
C ASN A 207 19.17 -3.57 -5.24
N TYR A 208 19.38 -2.29 -4.89
CA TYR A 208 19.27 -1.84 -3.50
C TYR A 208 17.86 -2.06 -2.96
N CYS A 209 16.83 -1.61 -3.69
CA CYS A 209 15.45 -1.72 -3.23
C CYS A 209 15.03 -3.19 -3.05
N PHE A 210 15.38 -4.09 -3.98
CA PHE A 210 15.07 -5.51 -3.88
C PHE A 210 15.69 -6.15 -2.64
N LEU A 211 16.96 -5.82 -2.33
CA LEU A 211 17.65 -6.33 -1.14
C LEU A 211 17.09 -5.73 0.15
N TYR A 212 16.79 -4.43 0.19
CA TYR A 212 16.08 -3.82 1.33
C TYR A 212 14.75 -4.52 1.61
N ASN A 213 14.07 -4.91 0.54
CA ASN A 213 12.79 -5.59 0.60
C ASN A 213 12.89 -7.07 1.04
N LEU A 214 14.09 -7.68 1.14
CA LEU A 214 14.25 -9.02 1.73
C LEU A 214 13.97 -9.04 3.23
N SER A 215 14.32 -7.96 3.93
CA SER A 215 14.09 -7.78 5.36
C SER A 215 12.79 -7.04 5.67
N ALA A 216 12.25 -6.29 4.71
CA ALA A 216 11.11 -5.39 4.90
C ALA A 216 9.80 -6.10 5.27
N TYR A 217 9.58 -7.32 4.75
CA TYR A 217 8.29 -8.02 4.88
C TYR A 217 8.23 -8.99 6.05
N LYS A 218 8.75 -8.57 7.22
CA LYS A 218 8.59 -9.31 8.46
C LYS A 218 7.75 -8.51 9.42
N MET A 219 6.83 -9.18 10.10
CA MET A 219 6.13 -8.59 11.22
C MET A 219 7.07 -8.54 12.43
N GLU A 220 7.08 -7.42 13.14
CA GLU A 220 7.87 -7.29 14.36
C GLU A 220 7.21 -8.06 15.51
N VAL A 221 8.03 -8.84 16.23
CA VAL A 221 7.57 -9.56 17.43
C VAL A 221 7.45 -8.53 18.55
N PRO A 222 6.26 -8.35 19.17
CA PRO A 222 6.10 -7.38 20.22
C PRO A 222 6.78 -7.84 21.51
N GLU A 223 7.12 -6.87 22.35
CA GLU A 223 7.75 -7.13 23.64
C GLU A 223 6.87 -8.05 24.50
N ASN A 224 7.51 -9.01 25.19
CA ASN A 224 6.82 -9.97 26.06
C ASN A 224 5.79 -10.86 25.34
N TYR A 225 5.84 -10.97 24.01
CA TYR A 225 4.97 -11.90 23.28
C TYR A 225 5.24 -13.36 23.66
N SER A 226 4.17 -14.06 23.99
CA SER A 226 4.11 -15.53 24.00
C SER A 226 2.71 -15.98 23.64
N LYS A 227 2.58 -17.23 23.15
CA LYS A 227 1.25 -17.83 22.92
C LYS A 227 0.40 -17.85 24.20
N SER A 228 1.04 -17.99 25.37
CA SER A 228 0.37 -17.93 26.67
C SER A 228 -0.16 -16.53 27.00
N ALA A 229 0.65 -15.47 26.76
CA ALA A 229 0.20 -14.09 26.94
C ALA A 229 -1.00 -13.76 26.04
N ALA A 230 -0.93 -14.14 24.76
CA ALA A 230 -2.06 -13.98 23.85
C ALA A 230 -3.29 -14.78 24.32
N GLY A 231 -3.11 -16.03 24.76
CA GLY A 231 -4.20 -16.86 25.30
C GLY A 231 -4.88 -16.27 26.53
N LYS A 232 -4.15 -15.56 27.40
CA LYS A 232 -4.74 -14.81 28.53
C LYS A 232 -5.64 -13.68 28.05
N LEU A 233 -5.21 -12.94 27.02
CA LEU A 233 -6.02 -11.88 26.42
C LEU A 233 -7.28 -12.43 25.77
N VAL A 234 -7.16 -13.51 24.98
CA VAL A 234 -8.31 -14.23 24.41
C VAL A 234 -9.30 -14.59 25.52
N LYS A 235 -8.84 -15.28 26.57
CA LYS A 235 -9.71 -15.69 27.68
C LYS A 235 -10.36 -14.50 28.40
N LYS A 236 -9.64 -13.39 28.60
CA LYS A 236 -10.16 -12.19 29.26
C LYS A 236 -11.32 -11.57 28.49
N TYR A 237 -11.26 -11.61 27.16
CA TYR A 237 -12.23 -10.96 26.28
C TYR A 237 -13.26 -11.91 25.67
N THR A 238 -13.10 -13.23 25.83
CA THR A 238 -14.14 -14.19 25.46
C THR A 238 -15.35 -14.02 26.36
N LYS A 239 -16.46 -13.58 25.75
CA LYS A 239 -17.77 -13.38 26.39
C LYS A 239 -18.82 -14.25 25.69
N SER A 240 -19.98 -14.42 26.31
CA SER A 240 -21.14 -15.00 25.62
C SER A 240 -21.58 -14.07 24.50
N LYS A 241 -21.90 -14.64 23.33
CA LYS A 241 -22.43 -13.87 22.19
C LYS A 241 -23.77 -13.26 22.56
N ALA A 242 -23.91 -11.95 22.40
CA ALA A 242 -25.19 -11.27 22.52
C ALA A 242 -26.10 -11.58 21.32
N GLU A 243 -27.41 -11.41 21.46
CA GLU A 243 -28.29 -11.33 20.30
C GLU A 243 -28.09 -9.96 19.65
N PRO A 244 -27.79 -9.89 18.33
CA PRO A 244 -27.63 -8.61 17.65
C PRO A 244 -28.89 -7.75 17.74
N LYS A 245 -28.75 -6.46 18.06
CA LYS A 245 -29.86 -5.50 18.12
C LYS A 245 -30.50 -5.28 16.75
N VAL A 246 -29.68 -5.31 15.70
CA VAL A 246 -30.13 -5.20 14.31
C VAL A 246 -29.22 -6.01 13.40
N ARG A 247 -29.82 -6.65 12.39
CA ARG A 247 -29.10 -7.28 11.28
C ARG A 247 -29.23 -6.39 10.04
N ALA A 248 -28.47 -5.29 10.03
CA ALA A 248 -28.52 -4.27 8.98
C ALA A 248 -27.65 -4.65 7.78
N ASN A 249 -28.04 -4.19 6.59
CA ASN A 249 -27.12 -4.11 5.46
C ASN A 249 -26.02 -3.11 5.79
N VAL A 250 -24.76 -3.54 5.72
CA VAL A 250 -23.59 -2.72 6.01
C VAL A 250 -22.93 -2.35 4.69
N ILE A 251 -23.03 -1.07 4.32
CA ILE A 251 -22.41 -0.50 3.12
C ILE A 251 -21.26 0.38 3.58
N ILE A 252 -20.03 -0.03 3.30
CA ILE A 252 -18.83 0.74 3.62
C ILE A 252 -18.28 1.30 2.32
N VAL A 253 -18.03 2.60 2.26
CA VAL A 253 -17.46 3.32 1.12
C VAL A 253 -16.24 4.09 1.59
N MET A 254 -15.07 3.60 1.23
CA MET A 254 -13.82 4.32 1.34
C MET A 254 -13.60 5.11 0.05
N ASN A 255 -13.78 6.43 0.12
CA ASN A 255 -13.68 7.32 -1.03
C ASN A 255 -12.25 7.85 -1.19
N GLU A 256 -11.73 7.71 -2.41
CA GLU A 256 -10.34 7.97 -2.76
C GLU A 256 -9.99 9.43 -2.49
N ALA A 257 -8.93 9.67 -1.72
CA ALA A 257 -8.44 10.98 -1.34
C ALA A 257 -9.52 11.94 -0.78
N PHE A 258 -10.62 11.42 -0.23
CA PHE A 258 -11.72 12.24 0.27
C PHE A 258 -11.32 12.94 1.57
N SER A 259 -11.12 14.25 1.51
CA SER A 259 -10.72 15.03 2.68
C SER A 259 -11.31 16.43 2.68
N ASP A 260 -11.71 16.89 3.87
CA ASP A 260 -12.22 18.24 4.06
C ASP A 260 -11.08 19.25 4.15
N ILE A 261 -10.37 19.46 3.03
CA ILE A 261 -9.41 20.56 2.90
C ILE A 261 -10.15 21.89 2.76
N SER A 262 -11.41 21.86 2.32
CA SER A 262 -12.25 23.05 2.14
C SER A 262 -12.50 23.82 3.44
N ARG A 263 -12.38 23.17 4.61
CA ARG A 263 -12.47 23.80 5.93
C ARG A 263 -11.33 24.77 6.27
N GLU A 264 -10.21 24.73 5.54
CA GLU A 264 -9.08 25.62 5.80
C GLU A 264 -9.46 27.06 5.45
N LYS A 265 -9.18 28.01 6.36
CA LYS A 265 -9.61 29.43 6.29
C LYS A 265 -9.15 30.18 5.03
N VAL A 266 -8.23 29.60 4.28
CA VAL A 266 -7.70 30.14 3.04
C VAL A 266 -8.68 30.03 1.87
N PHE A 267 -9.66 29.13 1.97
CA PHE A 267 -10.67 28.91 0.95
C PHE A 267 -11.98 29.60 1.31
N ASN A 268 -12.56 30.32 0.35
CA ASN A 268 -13.76 31.13 0.52
C ASN A 268 -14.96 30.50 -0.20
N PHE A 269 -15.24 29.22 0.08
CA PHE A 269 -16.41 28.55 -0.49
C PHE A 269 -17.70 29.08 0.14
N SER A 270 -18.73 29.38 -0.66
CA SER A 270 -20.08 29.56 -0.12
C SER A 270 -20.66 28.21 0.33
N PRO A 271 -21.65 28.18 1.23
CA PRO A 271 -22.30 26.93 1.64
C PRO A 271 -22.86 26.10 0.48
N GLU A 272 -23.31 26.74 -0.60
CA GLU A 272 -23.86 26.10 -1.79
C GLU A 272 -22.78 25.51 -2.71
N ASP A 273 -21.59 26.12 -2.71
CA ASP A 273 -20.44 25.78 -3.55
C ASP A 273 -19.38 24.89 -2.84
N ASP A 274 -19.58 24.64 -1.54
CA ASP A 274 -18.74 23.82 -0.68
C ASP A 274 -18.56 22.40 -1.28
N PRO A 275 -17.33 21.93 -1.50
CA PRO A 275 -17.08 20.60 -2.05
C PRO A 275 -17.59 19.43 -1.21
N LEU A 276 -17.83 19.64 0.10
CA LEU A 276 -18.37 18.64 1.04
C LEU A 276 -19.75 19.05 1.59
N ARG A 277 -20.53 19.80 0.80
CA ARG A 277 -21.85 20.29 1.22
C ARG A 277 -22.77 19.17 1.72
N TYR A 278 -22.89 18.07 0.98
CA TYR A 278 -23.80 16.98 1.35
C TYR A 278 -23.31 16.24 2.58
N PHE A 279 -22.01 15.97 2.70
CA PHE A 279 -21.40 15.42 3.90
C PHE A 279 -21.73 16.26 5.14
N LYS A 280 -21.58 17.59 5.05
CA LYS A 280 -21.88 18.52 6.15
C LYS A 280 -23.37 18.53 6.51
N ASN A 281 -24.27 18.50 5.52
CA ASN A 281 -25.71 18.49 5.74
C ASN A 281 -26.22 17.16 6.31
N ILE A 282 -25.83 16.03 5.70
CA ILE A 282 -26.20 14.69 6.16
C ILE A 282 -25.63 14.43 7.56
N GLY A 283 -24.45 14.96 7.85
CA GLY A 283 -23.82 14.88 9.17
C GLY A 283 -24.60 15.54 10.30
N GLN A 284 -25.54 16.44 9.99
CA GLN A 284 -26.42 17.09 10.97
C GLN A 284 -27.69 16.28 11.26
N GLU A 285 -27.96 15.20 10.53
CA GLU A 285 -29.12 14.35 10.79
C GLU A 285 -28.97 13.56 12.10
N ASN A 286 -30.08 13.32 12.82
CA ASN A 286 -30.08 12.60 14.11
C ASN A 286 -29.61 11.14 14.01
N ASN A 287 -29.66 10.57 12.81
CA ASN A 287 -29.24 9.23 12.44
C ASN A 287 -27.82 9.21 11.84
N SER A 288 -27.01 10.24 12.11
CA SER A 288 -25.62 10.39 11.66
C SER A 288 -24.64 10.61 12.81
N ILE A 289 -23.41 10.13 12.62
CA ILE A 289 -22.21 10.56 13.36
C ILE A 289 -21.17 10.99 12.36
N THR A 290 -20.56 12.16 12.56
CA THR A 290 -19.38 12.60 11.79
C THR A 290 -18.18 12.85 12.69
N GLY A 291 -16.98 12.60 12.16
CA GLY A 291 -15.72 12.89 12.84
C GLY A 291 -14.54 12.82 11.89
N GLN A 292 -13.34 12.63 12.45
CA GLN A 292 -12.13 12.34 11.69
C GLN A 292 -11.62 10.93 12.00
N VAL A 293 -11.15 10.21 11.00
CA VAL A 293 -10.33 9.03 11.21
C VAL A 293 -8.87 9.35 10.93
N VAL A 294 -8.00 8.92 11.83
CA VAL A 294 -6.54 8.96 11.64
C VAL A 294 -6.14 7.69 10.90
N VAL A 295 -5.65 7.88 9.68
CA VAL A 295 -5.25 6.80 8.77
C VAL A 295 -3.74 6.56 8.83
N PRO A 296 -3.24 5.38 8.39
CA PRO A 296 -1.82 5.06 8.49
C PRO A 296 -0.92 5.88 7.55
N ASN A 297 -1.48 6.50 6.51
CA ASN A 297 -0.69 7.09 5.42
C ASN A 297 -1.17 8.48 4.99
N PHE A 298 -0.30 9.18 4.28
CA PHE A 298 -0.56 10.45 3.60
C PHE A 298 -0.21 10.31 2.11
N GLY A 299 -1.05 10.86 1.23
CA GLY A 299 -0.79 10.95 -0.21
C GLY A 299 -0.83 9.63 -0.99
N GLY A 300 -1.11 8.51 -0.34
CA GLY A 300 -1.17 7.17 -0.95
C GLY A 300 -1.31 6.09 0.13
N GLY A 301 -1.31 4.82 -0.29
CA GLY A 301 -1.33 3.68 0.65
C GLY A 301 -2.72 3.19 1.04
N THR A 302 -3.72 3.40 0.19
CA THR A 302 -5.13 2.99 0.33
C THR A 302 -5.31 1.60 0.98
N ALA A 303 -4.56 0.59 0.52
CA ALA A 303 -4.62 -0.78 1.04
C ALA A 303 -4.31 -0.91 2.55
N ASN A 304 -3.55 0.03 3.13
CA ASN A 304 -3.30 0.05 4.57
C ASN A 304 -4.52 0.50 5.34
N THR A 305 -5.24 1.52 4.85
CA THR A 305 -6.51 1.93 5.45
C THR A 305 -7.56 0.83 5.27
N GLU A 306 -7.61 0.14 4.13
CA GLU A 306 -8.44 -1.05 3.92
C GLU A 306 -8.18 -2.11 5.00
N PHE A 307 -6.90 -2.46 5.19
CA PHE A 307 -6.46 -3.42 6.20
C PHE A 307 -6.88 -2.99 7.62
N ASP A 308 -6.62 -1.74 7.98
CA ASP A 308 -6.88 -1.24 9.33
C ASP A 308 -8.37 -1.35 9.67
N VAL A 309 -9.24 -0.88 8.77
CA VAL A 309 -10.70 -0.91 8.96
C VAL A 309 -11.25 -2.35 8.97
N MET A 310 -10.80 -3.19 8.02
CA MET A 310 -11.33 -4.55 7.87
C MET A 310 -10.93 -5.47 9.03
N THR A 311 -9.73 -5.28 9.59
CA THR A 311 -9.16 -6.22 10.55
C THR A 311 -9.14 -5.71 11.99
N GLY A 312 -9.25 -4.40 12.21
CA GLY A 312 -9.05 -3.75 13.50
C GLY A 312 -7.59 -3.65 13.94
N MET A 313 -6.66 -4.18 13.16
CA MET A 313 -5.22 -4.05 13.35
C MET A 313 -4.72 -2.72 12.80
N GLN A 314 -3.49 -2.32 13.15
CA GLN A 314 -2.84 -1.13 12.62
C GLN A 314 -1.64 -1.48 11.78
N THR A 315 -1.66 -1.04 10.52
CA THR A 315 -0.58 -1.21 9.54
C THR A 315 0.76 -0.72 10.13
N LEU A 316 0.78 0.47 10.73
CA LEU A 316 2.00 1.07 11.29
C LEU A 316 2.60 0.28 12.48
N ASN A 317 1.83 -0.63 13.08
CA ASN A 317 2.30 -1.52 14.15
C ASN A 317 2.77 -2.89 13.62
N LEU A 318 2.55 -3.22 12.34
CA LEU A 318 2.99 -4.51 11.78
C LEU A 318 4.53 -4.55 11.66
N ASN A 319 5.14 -3.49 11.15
CA ASN A 319 6.58 -3.30 11.15
C ASN A 319 6.95 -1.82 10.97
N THR A 320 8.23 -1.50 11.15
CA THR A 320 8.77 -0.16 10.93
C THR A 320 8.94 0.21 9.45
N VAL A 321 8.67 -0.69 8.50
CA VAL A 321 8.99 -0.51 7.08
C VAL A 321 7.74 -0.05 6.31
N PRO A 322 7.80 0.97 5.44
CA PRO A 322 6.60 1.50 4.81
C PRO A 322 6.20 0.54 3.69
N THR A 323 5.43 -0.48 4.04
CA THR A 323 4.97 -1.53 3.15
C THR A 323 3.47 -1.64 3.25
N SER A 324 2.84 -2.13 2.18
CA SER A 324 1.42 -2.42 2.26
C SER A 324 1.19 -3.56 3.25
N ALA A 325 0.27 -3.40 4.20
CA ALA A 325 -0.11 -4.47 5.13
C ALA A 325 -0.61 -5.73 4.41
N PHE A 326 -1.19 -5.58 3.22
CA PHE A 326 -1.65 -6.68 2.38
C PHE A 326 -0.52 -7.64 1.97
N ARG A 327 0.73 -7.14 1.90
CA ARG A 327 1.91 -7.97 1.65
C ARG A 327 2.25 -8.88 2.82
N LEU A 328 1.64 -8.70 3.99
CA LEU A 328 1.78 -9.58 5.15
C LEU A 328 0.59 -10.54 5.30
N VAL A 329 -0.41 -10.48 4.42
CA VAL A 329 -1.61 -11.34 4.47
C VAL A 329 -1.51 -12.46 3.44
N HIS A 330 -1.26 -13.67 3.93
CA HIS A 330 -1.02 -14.86 3.10
C HIS A 330 -1.88 -16.07 3.53
N ARG A 331 -2.86 -15.83 4.41
CA ARG A 331 -3.70 -16.85 5.03
C ARG A 331 -5.00 -16.20 5.52
N ASN A 332 -6.01 -17.02 5.76
CA ASN A 332 -7.25 -16.57 6.39
C ASN A 332 -6.95 -15.89 7.73
N ILE A 333 -7.39 -14.64 7.87
CA ILE A 333 -7.32 -13.86 9.11
C ILE A 333 -8.70 -13.31 9.43
N LYS A 334 -9.00 -13.17 10.72
CA LYS A 334 -10.30 -12.65 11.16
C LYS A 334 -10.45 -11.18 10.77
N SER A 335 -11.64 -10.84 10.29
CA SER A 335 -12.03 -9.50 9.82
C SER A 335 -13.47 -9.22 10.26
N ILE A 336 -13.93 -7.98 10.10
CA ILE A 336 -15.35 -7.64 10.29
C ILE A 336 -16.27 -8.48 9.38
N ALA A 337 -15.86 -8.73 8.14
CA ALA A 337 -16.61 -9.58 7.21
C ALA A 337 -16.69 -11.03 7.72
N GLY A 338 -15.62 -11.54 8.35
CA GLY A 338 -15.60 -12.84 9.01
C GLY A 338 -16.59 -12.92 10.18
N VAL A 339 -16.62 -11.88 11.02
CA VAL A 339 -17.53 -11.82 12.20
C VAL A 339 -19.00 -11.86 11.82
N LEU A 340 -19.37 -11.23 10.71
CA LEU A 340 -20.75 -11.24 10.23
C LEU A 340 -21.21 -12.61 9.68
N GLY A 341 -20.31 -13.60 9.55
CA GLY A 341 -20.64 -14.99 9.22
C GLY A 341 -21.19 -15.20 7.80
N SER A 342 -20.77 -16.27 7.10
CA SER A 342 -21.22 -16.48 5.71
C SER A 342 -22.68 -16.93 5.61
N ASP A 343 -23.20 -17.64 6.61
CA ASP A 343 -24.61 -18.06 6.63
C ASP A 343 -25.59 -16.91 6.90
N SER A 344 -25.07 -15.78 7.43
CA SER A 344 -25.89 -14.64 7.85
C SER A 344 -25.79 -13.44 6.93
N TYR A 345 -24.68 -13.27 6.20
CA TYR A 345 -24.45 -12.10 5.34
C TYR A 345 -23.90 -12.50 3.98
N LYS A 346 -24.41 -11.85 2.93
CA LYS A 346 -23.75 -11.87 1.62
C LYS A 346 -22.63 -10.84 1.60
N LYS A 347 -21.41 -11.26 1.24
CA LYS A 347 -20.20 -10.43 1.37
C LYS A 347 -19.63 -10.03 0.02
N TYR A 348 -19.61 -8.73 -0.22
CA TYR A 348 -19.09 -8.11 -1.43
C TYR A 348 -17.87 -7.25 -1.12
N PHE A 349 -16.92 -7.25 -2.05
CA PHE A 349 -15.90 -6.23 -2.16
C PHE A 349 -15.97 -5.60 -3.55
N MET A 350 -15.86 -4.27 -3.64
CA MET A 350 -15.79 -3.57 -4.91
C MET A 350 -14.63 -2.60 -4.92
N HIS A 351 -13.80 -2.68 -5.98
CA HIS A 351 -12.84 -1.65 -6.30
C HIS A 351 -12.74 -1.51 -7.83
N PRO A 352 -13.06 -0.35 -8.43
CA PRO A 352 -13.04 -0.18 -9.87
C PRO A 352 -11.61 0.02 -10.44
N GLY A 353 -10.63 -0.65 -9.85
CA GLY A 353 -9.28 -0.85 -10.36
C GLY A 353 -9.02 -2.33 -10.68
N ASP A 354 -7.79 -2.65 -11.03
CA ASP A 354 -7.39 -4.02 -11.35
C ASP A 354 -7.36 -4.92 -10.10
N SER A 355 -7.74 -6.19 -10.29
CA SER A 355 -7.89 -7.16 -9.19
C SER A 355 -6.58 -7.56 -8.52
N TRP A 356 -5.49 -7.52 -9.28
CA TRP A 356 -4.15 -7.89 -8.82
C TRP A 356 -3.44 -6.73 -8.07
N PHE A 357 -3.91 -5.49 -8.19
CA PHE A 357 -3.27 -4.34 -7.54
C PHE A 357 -3.35 -4.49 -6.01
N TYR A 358 -2.23 -4.23 -5.32
CA TYR A 358 -2.01 -4.54 -3.90
C TYR A 358 -2.30 -5.99 -3.47
N ASN A 359 -2.36 -6.95 -4.40
CA ASN A 359 -2.77 -8.32 -4.09
C ASN A 359 -4.22 -8.43 -3.56
N ARG A 360 -5.10 -7.45 -3.89
CA ARG A 360 -6.47 -7.36 -3.35
C ARG A 360 -7.28 -8.62 -3.56
N ALA A 361 -7.20 -9.25 -4.74
CA ALA A 361 -7.97 -10.45 -5.03
C ALA A 361 -7.69 -11.60 -4.05
N ASN A 362 -6.43 -11.81 -3.66
CA ASN A 362 -6.06 -12.83 -2.68
C ASN A 362 -6.40 -12.36 -1.26
N VAL A 363 -6.07 -11.11 -0.90
CA VAL A 363 -6.33 -10.60 0.46
C VAL A 363 -7.80 -10.60 0.81
N TYR A 364 -8.69 -10.13 -0.06
CA TYR A 364 -10.12 -10.13 0.24
C TYR A 364 -10.72 -11.53 0.35
N ARG A 365 -10.14 -12.54 -0.33
CA ARG A 365 -10.48 -13.96 -0.08
C ARG A 365 -10.05 -14.38 1.33
N PHE A 366 -8.84 -14.04 1.74
CA PHE A 366 -8.34 -14.31 3.10
C PHE A 366 -9.10 -13.56 4.20
N LEU A 367 -9.72 -12.42 3.87
CA LEU A 367 -10.59 -11.66 4.77
C LEU A 367 -12.04 -12.18 4.79
N GLY A 368 -12.35 -13.25 4.05
CA GLY A 368 -13.66 -13.90 4.05
C GLY A 368 -14.71 -13.22 3.16
N VAL A 369 -14.30 -12.47 2.14
CA VAL A 369 -15.20 -11.94 1.11
C VAL A 369 -15.39 -12.94 -0.02
N GLU A 370 -16.64 -13.08 -0.47
CA GLU A 370 -17.07 -14.11 -1.42
C GLU A 370 -17.10 -13.60 -2.87
N GLU A 371 -17.72 -12.44 -3.11
CA GLU A 371 -17.88 -11.88 -4.45
C GLU A 371 -17.11 -10.57 -4.55
N GLN A 372 -16.25 -10.47 -5.57
CA GLN A 372 -15.39 -9.31 -5.78
C GLN A 372 -15.65 -8.68 -7.14
N ILE A 373 -15.78 -7.36 -7.15
CA ILE A 373 -16.13 -6.56 -8.33
C ILE A 373 -14.96 -5.63 -8.65
N PHE A 374 -14.39 -5.79 -9.84
CA PHE A 374 -13.24 -5.02 -10.31
C PHE A 374 -13.53 -4.26 -11.61
N ILE A 375 -12.53 -3.54 -12.12
CA ILE A 375 -12.64 -2.68 -13.32
C ILE A 375 -13.27 -3.38 -14.53
N ASN A 376 -13.06 -4.68 -14.71
CA ASN A 376 -13.62 -5.46 -15.82
C ASN A 376 -15.15 -5.55 -15.83
N GLN A 377 -15.81 -5.19 -14.72
CA GLN A 377 -17.27 -5.09 -14.61
C GLN A 377 -17.84 -3.70 -14.92
N PHE A 378 -16.98 -2.73 -15.23
CA PHE A 378 -17.33 -1.39 -15.68
C PHE A 378 -16.93 -1.29 -17.15
N LYS A 379 -17.92 -1.36 -18.04
CA LYS A 379 -17.70 -1.58 -19.48
C LYS A 379 -18.17 -0.43 -20.33
N LYS A 380 -18.96 0.49 -19.77
CA LYS A 380 -19.60 1.54 -20.53
C LYS A 380 -18.67 2.75 -20.59
N PRO A 381 -18.55 3.44 -21.74
CA PRO A 381 -17.76 4.68 -21.82
C PRO A 381 -18.19 5.73 -20.79
N GLU A 382 -19.49 5.81 -20.48
CA GLU A 382 -20.05 6.69 -19.46
C GLU A 382 -19.70 6.31 -18.01
N ASP A 383 -19.12 5.13 -17.78
CA ASP A 383 -18.61 4.75 -16.46
C ASP A 383 -17.39 5.61 -16.08
N LEU A 384 -16.70 6.22 -17.06
CA LEU A 384 -15.47 6.98 -16.87
C LEU A 384 -15.72 8.48 -16.61
N LYS A 385 -14.90 9.06 -15.72
CA LYS A 385 -14.65 10.51 -15.67
C LYS A 385 -13.14 10.75 -15.83
N GLY A 386 -12.75 11.25 -16.99
CA GLY A 386 -11.35 11.21 -17.40
C GLY A 386 -10.91 9.78 -17.73
N THR A 387 -9.76 9.35 -17.20
CA THR A 387 -9.23 7.99 -17.41
C THR A 387 -9.75 6.95 -16.41
N LEU A 388 -10.44 7.37 -15.35
CA LEU A 388 -10.78 6.53 -14.20
C LEU A 388 -12.29 6.33 -14.10
N ILE A 389 -12.71 5.20 -13.54
CA ILE A 389 -14.11 4.93 -13.25
C ILE A 389 -14.63 5.98 -12.27
N SER A 390 -15.80 6.52 -12.61
CA SER A 390 -16.44 7.60 -11.89
C SER A 390 -17.08 7.14 -10.58
N ASP A 391 -17.17 8.04 -9.61
CA ASP A 391 -17.86 7.77 -8.35
C ASP A 391 -19.37 7.57 -8.57
N LYS A 392 -19.93 8.15 -9.64
CA LYS A 392 -21.30 7.86 -10.10
C LYS A 392 -21.47 6.39 -10.48
N ALA A 393 -20.60 5.86 -11.34
CA ALA A 393 -20.65 4.46 -11.75
C ALA A 393 -20.42 3.51 -10.57
N ALA A 394 -19.52 3.86 -9.64
CA ALA A 394 -19.34 3.13 -8.39
C ALA A 394 -20.65 3.09 -7.55
N GLY A 395 -21.33 4.21 -7.39
CA GLY A 395 -22.62 4.28 -6.68
C GLY A 395 -23.71 3.44 -7.33
N GLU A 396 -23.84 3.50 -8.66
CA GLU A 396 -24.80 2.68 -9.41
C GLU A 396 -24.51 1.18 -9.24
N LYS A 397 -23.23 0.79 -9.21
CA LYS A 397 -22.82 -0.59 -8.98
C LYS A 397 -23.12 -1.06 -7.56
N ILE A 398 -22.89 -0.22 -6.54
CA ILE A 398 -23.23 -0.50 -5.14
C ILE A 398 -24.74 -0.78 -5.01
N ILE A 399 -25.57 0.10 -5.59
CA ILE A 399 -27.03 -0.05 -5.60
C ILE A 399 -27.42 -1.33 -6.33
N SER A 400 -26.83 -1.60 -7.50
CA SER A 400 -27.12 -2.81 -8.27
C SER A 400 -26.78 -4.09 -7.51
N LEU A 401 -25.68 -4.14 -6.76
CA LEU A 401 -25.31 -5.30 -5.94
C LEU A 401 -26.29 -5.51 -4.78
N TYR A 402 -26.73 -4.42 -4.13
CA TYR A 402 -27.76 -4.47 -3.11
C TYR A 402 -29.07 -5.04 -3.66
N GLU A 403 -29.59 -4.48 -4.77
CA GLU A 403 -30.84 -4.93 -5.39
C GLU A 403 -30.76 -6.38 -5.87
N LYS A 404 -29.64 -6.77 -6.50
CA LYS A 404 -29.38 -8.17 -6.89
C LYS A 404 -29.50 -9.10 -5.68
N ASN A 405 -28.91 -8.71 -4.54
CA ASN A 405 -28.99 -9.52 -3.32
C ASN A 405 -30.43 -9.61 -2.80
N MET A 406 -31.13 -8.48 -2.66
CA MET A 406 -32.52 -8.43 -2.19
C MET A 406 -33.46 -9.26 -3.07
N ALA A 407 -33.22 -9.32 -4.38
CA ALA A 407 -33.99 -10.16 -5.29
C ALA A 407 -33.71 -11.67 -5.14
N SER A 408 -32.51 -12.04 -4.71
CA SER A 408 -32.04 -13.44 -4.64
C SER A 408 -32.16 -14.10 -3.26
N GLY A 409 -32.32 -13.31 -2.19
CA GLY A 409 -32.38 -13.82 -0.83
C GLY A 409 -32.66 -12.72 0.20
N LYS A 410 -32.90 -13.15 1.46
CA LYS A 410 -33.20 -12.24 2.57
C LYS A 410 -32.00 -11.91 3.47
N ASN A 411 -30.84 -12.51 3.23
CA ASN A 411 -29.66 -12.23 4.06
C ASN A 411 -29.17 -10.79 3.79
N PRO A 412 -28.86 -9.99 4.82
CA PRO A 412 -28.28 -8.66 4.64
C PRO A 412 -26.93 -8.72 3.91
N VAL A 413 -26.56 -7.62 3.28
CA VAL A 413 -25.25 -7.48 2.62
C VAL A 413 -24.22 -6.85 3.56
N PHE A 414 -22.99 -7.35 3.50
CA PHE A 414 -21.80 -6.60 3.88
C PHE A 414 -21.07 -6.23 2.58
N ASN A 415 -21.02 -4.96 2.24
CA ASN A 415 -20.39 -4.49 1.01
C ASN A 415 -19.31 -3.45 1.32
N TYR A 416 -18.05 -3.81 1.12
CA TYR A 416 -16.90 -2.92 1.29
C TYR A 416 -16.44 -2.38 -0.07
N ASN A 417 -16.48 -1.06 -0.24
CA ASN A 417 -16.26 -0.40 -1.52
C ASN A 417 -15.10 0.59 -1.43
N VAL A 418 -14.19 0.53 -2.39
CA VAL A 418 -13.04 1.43 -2.50
C VAL A 418 -13.10 2.11 -3.85
N THR A 419 -13.41 3.40 -3.90
CA THR A 419 -13.50 4.16 -5.16
C THR A 419 -12.10 4.49 -5.73
N ILE A 420 -12.01 5.08 -6.92
CA ILE A 420 -10.71 5.45 -7.53
C ILE A 420 -10.73 6.82 -8.24
N GLN A 421 -11.88 7.45 -8.46
CA GLN A 421 -12.01 8.59 -9.37
C GLN A 421 -11.06 9.76 -9.03
N ASN A 422 -10.92 10.05 -7.74
CA ASN A 422 -10.13 11.19 -7.26
C ASN A 422 -8.63 10.87 -7.07
N HIS A 423 -8.17 9.71 -7.55
CA HIS A 423 -6.76 9.33 -7.46
C HIS A 423 -5.88 10.29 -8.26
N MET A 424 -4.66 10.56 -7.78
CA MET A 424 -3.68 11.40 -8.47
C MET A 424 -3.27 10.81 -9.84
N PRO A 425 -2.70 11.60 -10.79
CA PRO A 425 -2.27 13.00 -10.67
C PRO A 425 -3.36 14.02 -11.07
N TYR A 426 -3.40 15.16 -10.36
CA TYR A 426 -4.37 16.26 -10.57
C TYR A 426 -3.96 17.22 -11.71
N THR A 427 -3.53 16.68 -12.85
CA THR A 427 -3.05 17.47 -14.00
C THR A 427 -4.20 18.13 -14.78
N ALA A 428 -3.89 19.13 -15.62
CA ALA A 428 -4.87 19.77 -16.49
C ALA A 428 -5.65 18.78 -17.39
N ASN A 429 -5.05 17.63 -17.71
CA ASN A 429 -5.67 16.60 -18.54
C ASN A 429 -6.43 15.52 -17.75
N LYS A 430 -6.45 15.57 -16.40
CA LYS A 430 -7.12 14.56 -15.55
C LYS A 430 -8.56 14.30 -15.99
N TYR A 431 -9.27 15.35 -16.40
CA TYR A 431 -10.67 15.31 -16.81
C TYR A 431 -10.89 15.68 -18.29
N TYR A 432 -9.91 15.41 -19.16
CA TYR A 432 -10.01 15.58 -20.62
C TYR A 432 -10.59 16.92 -21.11
N GLY A 433 -10.14 18.02 -20.52
CA GLY A 433 -10.56 19.37 -20.94
C GLY A 433 -11.93 19.81 -20.41
N LEU A 434 -12.54 19.06 -19.48
CA LEU A 434 -13.67 19.57 -18.70
C LEU A 434 -13.28 20.90 -18.03
N LYS A 435 -14.14 21.91 -18.18
CA LYS A 435 -13.94 23.21 -17.54
C LYS A 435 -14.22 23.08 -16.04
N ILE A 436 -13.16 22.97 -15.26
CA ILE A 436 -13.24 22.86 -13.80
C ILE A 436 -13.33 24.26 -13.17
N LYS A 437 -14.19 24.40 -12.16
CA LYS A 437 -14.34 25.66 -11.43
C LYS A 437 -13.06 25.97 -10.66
N GLU A 438 -12.62 27.22 -10.74
CA GLU A 438 -11.48 27.69 -9.96
C GLU A 438 -11.79 27.65 -8.45
N VAL A 439 -10.73 27.52 -7.65
CA VAL A 439 -10.83 27.46 -6.20
C VAL A 439 -10.88 28.89 -5.66
N PRO A 440 -11.94 29.27 -4.91
CA PRO A 440 -12.03 30.61 -4.34
C PRO A 440 -11.00 30.75 -3.22
N THR A 441 -9.99 31.59 -3.44
CA THR A 441 -8.95 31.91 -2.45
C THR A 441 -8.30 33.25 -2.75
N ASP A 442 -7.90 33.97 -1.70
CA ASP A 442 -7.16 35.23 -1.81
C ASP A 442 -5.64 35.02 -1.90
N LYS A 443 -5.16 33.77 -1.83
CA LYS A 443 -3.73 33.46 -1.97
C LYS A 443 -3.28 33.50 -3.41
N LYS A 444 -2.08 34.06 -3.62
CA LYS A 444 -1.39 34.00 -4.91
C LYS A 444 -0.80 32.61 -5.11
N LEU A 445 -1.51 31.77 -5.86
CA LEU A 445 -1.09 30.43 -6.24
C LEU A 445 -0.47 30.41 -7.65
N SER A 446 0.53 29.56 -7.84
CA SER A 446 1.07 29.22 -9.16
C SER A 446 0.01 28.51 -10.02
N PHE A 447 0.19 28.52 -11.34
CA PHE A 447 -0.71 27.80 -12.25
C PHE A 447 -0.83 26.33 -11.87
N GLN A 448 0.30 25.69 -11.53
CA GLN A 448 0.32 24.29 -11.12
C GLN A 448 -0.49 24.07 -9.84
N ALA A 449 -0.29 24.86 -8.78
CA ALA A 449 -1.06 24.72 -7.53
C ALA A 449 -2.57 24.95 -7.75
N LYS A 450 -2.95 25.93 -8.57
CA LYS A 450 -4.35 26.17 -8.95
C LYS A 450 -4.96 24.96 -9.64
N THR A 451 -4.28 24.40 -10.64
CA THR A 451 -4.75 23.20 -11.37
C THR A 451 -4.89 22.00 -10.44
N LEU A 452 -3.91 21.76 -9.57
CA LEU A 452 -3.95 20.65 -8.61
C LEU A 452 -5.17 20.76 -7.68
N LEU A 453 -5.39 21.93 -7.08
CA LEU A 453 -6.51 22.16 -6.15
C LEU A 453 -7.87 22.11 -6.86
N ALA A 454 -8.00 22.73 -8.03
CA ALA A 454 -9.26 22.75 -8.78
C ALA A 454 -9.71 21.32 -9.14
N ASN A 455 -8.82 20.52 -9.71
CA ASN A 455 -9.10 19.14 -10.07
C ASN A 455 -9.36 18.25 -8.84
N TYR A 456 -8.63 18.48 -7.74
CA TYR A 456 -8.89 17.77 -6.49
C TYR A 456 -10.30 18.04 -5.97
N PHE A 457 -10.70 19.30 -5.85
CA PHE A 457 -12.02 19.66 -5.35
C PHE A 457 -13.16 19.22 -6.30
N GLU A 458 -12.90 19.10 -7.60
CA GLU A 458 -13.86 18.46 -8.52
C GLU A 458 -14.12 16.99 -8.16
N GLY A 459 -13.06 16.22 -7.88
CA GLY A 459 -13.22 14.84 -7.44
C GLY A 459 -13.92 14.72 -6.08
N VAL A 460 -13.60 15.61 -5.14
CA VAL A 460 -14.28 15.67 -3.82
C VAL A 460 -15.78 15.94 -3.98
N ARG A 461 -16.18 16.85 -4.89
CA ARG A 461 -17.60 17.12 -5.18
C ARG A 461 -18.34 15.89 -5.70
N ASP A 462 -17.69 15.04 -6.49
CA ASP A 462 -18.32 13.82 -6.97
C ASP A 462 -18.41 12.75 -5.89
N GLY A 463 -17.40 12.63 -5.02
CA GLY A 463 -17.47 11.80 -3.81
C GLY A 463 -18.60 12.23 -2.88
N ASP A 464 -18.76 13.55 -2.68
CA ASP A 464 -19.86 14.14 -1.90
C ASP A 464 -21.24 13.85 -2.52
N LYS A 465 -21.36 13.92 -3.85
CA LYS A 465 -22.57 13.51 -4.58
C LYS A 465 -22.82 11.99 -4.49
N LEU A 466 -21.78 11.16 -4.45
CA LEU A 466 -21.93 9.72 -4.23
C LEU A 466 -22.54 9.45 -2.85
N LEU A 467 -22.04 10.09 -1.79
CA LEU A 467 -22.63 10.01 -0.45
C LEU A 467 -24.11 10.42 -0.47
N LYS A 468 -24.45 11.54 -1.13
CA LYS A 468 -25.83 11.97 -1.31
C LYS A 468 -26.68 10.92 -2.03
N THR A 469 -26.16 10.38 -3.13
CA THR A 469 -26.88 9.39 -3.95
C THR A 469 -27.22 8.13 -3.13
N LEU A 470 -26.25 7.62 -2.37
CA LEU A 470 -26.46 6.43 -1.53
C LEU A 470 -27.43 6.72 -0.39
N THR A 471 -27.28 7.84 0.32
CA THR A 471 -28.19 8.20 1.41
C THR A 471 -29.61 8.42 0.93
N ASP A 472 -29.82 9.15 -0.19
CA ASP A 472 -31.13 9.31 -0.81
C ASP A 472 -31.75 7.96 -1.21
N TYR A 473 -30.94 7.07 -1.80
CA TYR A 473 -31.40 5.76 -2.23
C TYR A 473 -31.87 4.87 -1.08
N PHE A 474 -31.11 4.83 0.02
CA PHE A 474 -31.36 3.97 1.16
C PHE A 474 -32.35 4.55 2.19
N ARG A 475 -32.63 5.86 2.12
CA ARG A 475 -33.42 6.61 3.13
C ARG A 475 -34.75 5.95 3.47
N GLU A 476 -35.50 5.57 2.43
CA GLU A 476 -36.86 5.02 2.55
C GLU A 476 -36.92 3.49 2.38
N ARG A 477 -35.77 2.80 2.35
CA ARG A 477 -35.73 1.34 2.29
C ARG A 477 -36.23 0.77 3.61
N GLN A 478 -37.05 -0.29 3.51
CA GLN A 478 -37.64 -0.94 4.68
C GLN A 478 -36.61 -1.79 5.41
N GLU A 479 -35.64 -2.33 4.68
CA GLU A 479 -34.51 -3.05 5.25
C GLU A 479 -33.62 -2.08 6.03
N PRO A 480 -33.13 -2.47 7.22
CA PRO A 480 -32.16 -1.67 7.96
C PRO A 480 -30.85 -1.55 7.18
N VAL A 481 -30.32 -0.33 7.07
CA VAL A 481 -29.04 -0.02 6.40
C VAL A 481 -28.17 0.85 7.29
N ILE A 482 -26.89 0.48 7.40
CA ILE A 482 -25.83 1.31 7.97
C ILE A 482 -24.85 1.62 6.82
N LEU A 483 -24.70 2.90 6.50
CA LEU A 483 -23.73 3.42 5.54
C LEU A 483 -22.56 4.03 6.31
N VAL A 484 -21.34 3.59 6.00
CA VAL A 484 -20.11 4.20 6.50
C VAL A 484 -19.35 4.78 5.31
N PHE A 485 -19.07 6.08 5.33
CA PHE A 485 -18.39 6.77 4.24
C PHE A 485 -17.22 7.56 4.79
N PHE A 486 -16.01 7.36 4.26
CA PHE A 486 -14.80 7.98 4.79
C PHE A 486 -13.68 8.08 3.74
N GLY A 487 -12.71 8.96 3.97
CA GLY A 487 -11.50 9.04 3.13
C GLY A 487 -10.46 7.98 3.48
N ASP A 488 -9.61 7.60 2.53
CA ASP A 488 -8.48 6.70 2.77
C ASP A 488 -7.19 7.42 3.20
N HIS A 489 -6.94 8.62 2.66
CA HIS A 489 -5.86 9.53 3.04
C HIS A 489 -6.08 10.96 2.50
N LYS A 490 -5.26 11.93 2.93
CA LYS A 490 -5.18 13.24 2.25
C LYS A 490 -4.39 13.14 0.95
N PRO A 491 -4.71 13.93 -0.10
CA PRO A 491 -3.89 14.01 -1.31
C PRO A 491 -2.52 14.67 -1.04
N SER A 492 -1.51 14.40 -1.87
CA SER A 492 -0.21 15.09 -1.78
C SER A 492 -0.25 16.53 -2.32
N LEU A 493 -1.11 16.78 -3.31
CA LEU A 493 -1.26 18.06 -4.02
C LEU A 493 0.07 18.67 -4.49
N GLY A 494 0.87 17.83 -5.15
CA GLY A 494 2.09 18.23 -5.85
C GLY A 494 3.37 17.98 -5.06
N ASP A 495 4.49 18.11 -5.75
CA ASP A 495 5.81 17.77 -5.20
C ASP A 495 6.13 18.61 -3.95
N SER A 496 6.63 17.92 -2.92
CA SER A 496 6.93 18.47 -1.59
C SER A 496 5.76 19.19 -0.91
N TYR A 497 4.50 18.84 -1.22
CA TYR A 497 3.28 19.51 -0.72
C TYR A 497 3.01 20.88 -1.38
N LEU A 498 3.32 21.06 -2.68
CA LEU A 498 3.30 22.36 -3.39
C LEU A 498 2.07 23.21 -3.10
N ALA A 499 0.86 22.67 -3.33
CA ALA A 499 -0.36 23.46 -3.18
C ALA A 499 -0.63 23.85 -1.72
N TYR A 500 -0.30 22.97 -0.76
CA TYR A 500 -0.41 23.28 0.66
C TYR A 500 0.54 24.42 1.06
N ARG A 501 1.81 24.36 0.63
CA ARG A 501 2.80 25.40 0.92
C ARG A 501 2.39 26.75 0.37
N GLU A 502 1.95 26.81 -0.89
CA GLU A 502 1.53 28.06 -1.52
C GLU A 502 0.21 28.60 -0.94
N ALA A 503 -0.70 27.72 -0.52
CA ALA A 503 -1.90 28.12 0.22
C ALA A 503 -1.61 28.53 1.67
N GLY A 504 -0.42 28.22 2.21
CA GLY A 504 -0.08 28.45 3.61
C GLY A 504 -0.83 27.52 4.57
N ILE A 505 -1.17 26.31 4.12
CA ILE A 505 -1.79 25.27 4.94
C ILE A 505 -0.66 24.46 5.58
N ASP A 506 -0.66 24.41 6.91
CA ASP A 506 0.37 23.73 7.69
C ASP A 506 0.11 22.21 7.73
N ILE A 507 0.77 21.47 6.84
CA ILE A 507 0.80 20.01 6.78
C ILE A 507 2.26 19.57 6.76
N ASN A 508 2.66 18.80 7.77
CA ASN A 508 4.00 18.24 7.87
C ASN A 508 3.97 16.90 8.62
N GLU A 509 4.21 15.79 7.92
CA GLU A 509 4.26 14.45 8.52
C GLU A 509 5.44 14.25 9.50
N SER A 510 6.48 15.07 9.37
CA SER A 510 7.68 15.06 10.22
C SER A 510 7.73 16.26 11.17
N GLY A 511 6.60 16.96 11.34
CA GLY A 511 6.46 18.14 12.18
C GLY A 511 6.19 17.80 13.65
N THR A 512 5.47 18.69 14.34
CA THR A 512 4.92 18.39 15.68
C THR A 512 3.95 17.21 15.62
N ILE A 513 3.60 16.65 16.77
CA ILE A 513 2.62 15.56 16.85
C ILE A 513 1.30 16.00 16.20
N GLU A 514 0.85 17.22 16.47
CA GLU A 514 -0.37 17.79 15.89
C GLU A 514 -0.28 17.90 14.37
N GLN A 515 0.84 18.38 13.83
CA GLN A 515 1.05 18.48 12.38
C GLN A 515 1.04 17.08 11.72
N ALA A 516 1.71 16.12 12.35
CA ALA A 516 1.80 14.74 11.88
C ALA A 516 0.46 13.99 11.98
N MET A 517 -0.38 14.29 12.96
CA MET A 517 -1.72 13.72 13.07
C MET A 517 -2.69 14.39 12.11
N LYS A 518 -2.68 15.72 12.02
CA LYS A 518 -3.54 16.49 11.11
C LYS A 518 -3.32 16.10 9.65
N SER A 519 -2.10 15.75 9.24
CA SER A 519 -1.83 15.25 7.89
C SER A 519 -2.58 13.94 7.60
N ARG A 520 -2.82 13.12 8.62
CA ARG A 520 -3.44 11.79 8.52
C ARG A 520 -4.93 11.76 8.88
N GLU A 521 -5.53 12.90 9.21
CA GLU A 521 -6.96 13.00 9.49
C GLU A 521 -7.78 13.11 8.20
N VAL A 522 -8.77 12.23 8.05
CA VAL A 522 -9.76 12.30 6.96
C VAL A 522 -11.17 12.18 7.53
N PRO A 523 -12.17 12.84 6.92
CA PRO A 523 -13.54 12.82 7.43
C PRO A 523 -14.14 11.41 7.33
N TYR A 524 -15.01 11.09 8.27
CA TYR A 524 -15.92 9.94 8.17
C TYR A 524 -17.34 10.32 8.58
N ILE A 525 -18.31 9.57 8.07
CA ILE A 525 -19.70 9.56 8.51
C ILE A 525 -20.19 8.12 8.69
N ILE A 526 -20.90 7.87 9.79
CA ILE A 526 -21.72 6.67 9.99
C ILE A 526 -23.17 7.14 9.96
N TRP A 527 -23.94 6.68 8.99
CA TRP A 527 -25.34 7.04 8.79
C TRP A 527 -26.20 5.78 8.82
N ALA A 528 -27.30 5.81 9.57
CA ALA A 528 -28.31 4.74 9.56
C ALA A 528 -29.54 5.20 8.79
N ASN A 529 -30.14 4.36 7.94
CA ASN A 529 -31.42 4.73 7.33
C ASN A 529 -32.55 4.76 8.37
N LYS A 530 -33.75 5.20 7.98
CA LYS A 530 -34.89 5.34 8.88
C LYS A 530 -35.21 4.05 9.65
N SER A 531 -35.16 2.90 8.96
CA SER A 531 -35.42 1.58 9.55
C SER A 531 -34.39 1.22 10.63
N ALA A 532 -33.09 1.26 10.29
CA ALA A 532 -32.02 0.98 11.24
C ALA A 532 -31.99 1.98 12.40
N GLY A 533 -32.20 3.27 12.11
CA GLY A 533 -32.17 4.34 13.10
C GLY A 533 -33.23 4.19 14.19
N ASN A 534 -34.44 3.75 13.79
CA ASN A 534 -35.53 3.46 14.72
C ASN A 534 -35.26 2.21 15.58
N ILE A 535 -34.80 1.11 14.96
CA ILE A 535 -34.52 -0.15 15.68
C ILE A 535 -33.39 0.06 16.71
N LEU A 536 -32.36 0.80 16.32
CA LEU A 536 -31.18 1.01 17.15
C LEU A 536 -31.38 2.06 18.25
N ASP A 537 -32.41 2.90 18.14
CA ASP A 537 -32.47 4.17 18.86
C ASP A 537 -31.15 4.93 18.67
N PHE A 538 -30.89 5.30 17.41
CA PHE A 538 -29.56 5.71 16.95
C PHE A 538 -28.89 6.76 17.85
N PRO A 539 -29.55 7.86 18.26
CA PRO A 539 -28.93 8.84 19.16
C PRO A 539 -28.47 8.23 20.49
N ASN A 540 -29.20 7.25 21.02
CA ASN A 540 -28.89 6.64 22.32
C ASN A 540 -27.78 5.61 22.21
N VAL A 541 -27.79 4.76 21.19
CA VAL A 541 -26.68 3.81 20.96
C VAL A 541 -25.36 4.53 20.67
N VAL A 542 -25.43 5.66 19.96
CA VAL A 542 -24.25 6.51 19.68
C VAL A 542 -23.67 7.10 20.96
N ARG A 543 -24.51 7.60 21.87
CA ARG A 543 -24.04 8.08 23.18
C ARG A 543 -23.32 6.99 23.98
N ASN A 544 -23.71 5.73 23.82
CA ASN A 544 -23.07 4.60 24.49
C ASN A 544 -21.76 4.15 23.84
N LEU A 545 -21.44 4.62 22.63
CA LEU A 545 -20.14 4.35 22.00
C LEU A 545 -18.98 5.06 22.71
N ASP A 546 -19.25 6.09 23.51
CA ASP A 546 -18.25 6.83 24.29
C ASP A 546 -17.09 7.33 23.39
N LEU A 547 -17.48 8.00 22.29
CA LEU A 547 -16.53 8.64 21.38
C LEU A 547 -15.91 9.88 22.04
N PRO A 548 -14.67 10.26 21.69
CA PRO A 548 -14.08 11.50 22.17
C PRO A 548 -14.92 12.70 21.69
N LYS A 549 -14.82 13.84 22.38
CA LYS A 549 -15.64 15.03 22.13
C LYS A 549 -15.63 15.52 20.66
N ASP A 550 -14.53 15.34 19.95
CA ASP A 550 -14.39 15.73 18.55
C ASP A 550 -14.55 14.56 17.56
N ASN A 551 -15.01 13.40 18.05
CA ASN A 551 -15.21 12.17 17.31
C ASN A 551 -13.96 11.73 16.51
N THR A 552 -12.75 12.15 16.90
CA THR A 552 -11.53 11.75 16.18
C THR A 552 -11.01 10.42 16.70
N ILE A 553 -10.94 9.42 15.83
CA ILE A 553 -10.55 8.05 16.17
C ILE A 553 -9.52 7.49 15.19
N SER A 554 -8.84 6.40 15.52
CA SER A 554 -8.04 5.65 14.53
C SER A 554 -8.93 4.88 13.55
N ALA A 555 -8.50 4.75 12.29
CA ALA A 555 -9.24 4.00 11.26
C ALA A 555 -9.57 2.55 11.68
N ASN A 556 -8.67 1.90 12.43
CA ASN A 556 -8.84 0.53 12.89
C ASN A 556 -10.02 0.34 13.88
N TYR A 557 -10.62 1.41 14.38
CA TYR A 557 -11.81 1.32 15.23
C TYR A 557 -13.13 1.38 14.47
N LEU A 558 -13.16 1.73 13.18
CA LEU A 558 -14.40 1.82 12.42
C LEU A 558 -15.15 0.47 12.37
N GLY A 559 -14.44 -0.62 12.06
CA GLY A 559 -15.02 -1.97 12.06
C GLY A 559 -15.64 -2.36 13.42
N PRO A 560 -14.88 -2.30 14.53
CA PRO A 560 -15.39 -2.53 15.88
C PRO A 560 -16.62 -1.68 16.26
N ILE A 561 -16.63 -0.39 15.87
CA ILE A 561 -17.76 0.51 16.11
C ILE A 561 -19.01 0.03 15.38
N ILE A 562 -18.90 -0.40 14.12
CA ILE A 562 -20.05 -0.92 13.35
C ILE A 562 -20.63 -2.16 14.04
N LEU A 563 -19.77 -3.09 14.47
CA LEU A 563 -20.20 -4.29 15.18
C LEU A 563 -20.87 -3.94 16.52
N GLN A 564 -20.29 -3.00 17.28
CA GLN A 564 -20.86 -2.55 18.55
C GLN A 564 -22.22 -1.85 18.37
N LEU A 565 -22.35 -0.98 17.37
CA LEU A 565 -23.61 -0.32 17.01
C LEU A 565 -24.70 -1.36 16.73
N MET A 566 -24.37 -2.42 16.00
CA MET A 566 -25.31 -3.49 15.65
C MET A 566 -25.58 -4.50 16.78
N GLY A 567 -24.82 -4.43 17.89
CA GLY A 567 -24.97 -5.32 19.05
C GLY A 567 -24.25 -6.66 18.92
N TYR A 568 -23.16 -6.75 18.16
CA TYR A 568 -22.36 -7.98 17.98
C TYR A 568 -21.30 -8.18 19.09
N GLU A 569 -21.62 -7.80 20.33
CA GLU A 569 -20.73 -8.02 21.48
C GLU A 569 -20.55 -9.52 21.76
N GLY A 570 -19.32 -9.94 22.09
CA GLY A 570 -18.98 -11.34 22.36
C GLY A 570 -18.75 -12.22 21.12
N TYR A 571 -18.90 -11.67 19.89
CA TYR A 571 -18.63 -12.43 18.66
C TYR A 571 -17.14 -12.57 18.37
N ASP A 572 -16.35 -11.57 18.75
CA ASP A 572 -14.91 -11.56 18.54
C ASP A 572 -14.21 -10.86 19.72
N PRO A 573 -13.42 -11.60 20.52
CA PRO A 573 -12.72 -11.06 21.69
C PRO A 573 -11.78 -9.89 21.38
N TYR A 574 -11.19 -9.86 20.18
CA TYR A 574 -10.28 -8.78 19.80
C TYR A 574 -11.06 -7.50 19.50
N PHE A 575 -12.18 -7.57 18.78
CA PHE A 575 -13.02 -6.39 18.55
C PHE A 575 -13.64 -5.87 19.84
N ASP A 576 -14.02 -6.75 20.77
CA ASP A 576 -14.46 -6.34 22.11
C ASP A 576 -13.34 -5.62 22.88
N PHE A 577 -12.10 -6.11 22.79
CA PHE A 577 -10.92 -5.41 23.33
C PHE A 577 -10.72 -4.03 22.68
N LEU A 578 -10.86 -3.91 21.36
CA LEU A 578 -10.71 -2.62 20.67
C LEU A 578 -11.78 -1.60 21.10
N ASN A 579 -13.00 -2.04 21.40
CA ASN A 579 -14.05 -1.17 21.91
C ASN A 579 -13.73 -0.62 23.32
N GLU A 580 -13.04 -1.38 24.16
CA GLU A 580 -12.52 -0.87 25.44
C GLU A 580 -11.30 0.03 25.24
N LEU A 581 -10.36 -0.37 24.38
CA LEU A 581 -9.14 0.38 24.09
C LEU A 581 -9.43 1.79 23.56
N ARG A 582 -10.38 1.93 22.62
CA ARG A 582 -10.75 3.21 22.01
C ARG A 582 -11.20 4.25 23.03
N LYS A 583 -11.84 3.84 24.14
CA LYS A 583 -12.33 4.77 25.18
C LYS A 583 -11.19 5.43 25.94
N GLU A 584 -10.08 4.71 26.11
CA GLU A 584 -8.88 5.21 26.79
C GLU A 584 -7.91 5.89 25.83
N LEU A 585 -7.81 5.38 24.60
CA LEU A 585 -6.90 5.80 23.54
C LEU A 585 -7.64 5.86 22.19
N PRO A 586 -8.42 6.93 21.92
CA PRO A 586 -9.18 7.05 20.68
C PRO A 586 -8.30 7.10 19.43
N VAL A 587 -7.10 7.67 19.54
CA VAL A 587 -6.09 7.63 18.48
C VAL A 587 -4.85 6.92 18.99
N ILE A 588 -4.42 5.92 18.23
CA ILE A 588 -3.17 5.20 18.41
C ILE A 588 -2.44 5.25 17.08
N THR A 589 -1.17 5.61 17.12
CA THR A 589 -0.23 5.29 16.04
C THR A 589 0.95 4.55 16.67
N ARG A 590 2.04 4.37 15.94
CA ARG A 590 3.20 3.68 16.48
C ARG A 590 3.86 4.41 17.65
N TYR A 591 3.88 5.75 17.59
CA TYR A 591 4.60 6.61 18.53
C TYR A 591 3.77 7.77 19.11
N ASN A 592 2.66 8.12 18.45
CA ASN A 592 1.79 9.23 18.84
C ASN A 592 0.39 8.70 19.19
N PHE A 593 -0.22 9.30 20.21
CA PHE A 593 -1.51 8.90 20.75
C PHE A 593 -2.38 10.12 20.98
N LYS A 594 -3.70 9.92 21.07
CA LYS A 594 -4.63 10.91 21.60
C LYS A 594 -5.22 10.40 22.90
N THR A 595 -5.16 11.23 23.92
CA THR A 595 -5.80 11.01 25.23
C THR A 595 -6.84 12.11 25.46
N ASN A 596 -7.51 12.09 26.62
CA ASN A 596 -8.41 13.16 27.04
C ASN A 596 -7.73 14.54 27.15
N SER A 597 -6.40 14.59 27.28
CA SER A 597 -5.62 15.83 27.34
C SER A 597 -5.13 16.34 25.97
N GLY A 598 -5.45 15.63 24.88
CA GLY A 598 -4.97 15.93 23.53
C GLY A 598 -3.93 14.92 23.03
N TYR A 599 -3.18 15.31 22.00
CA TYR A 599 -2.14 14.48 21.41
C TYR A 599 -0.90 14.41 22.31
N THR A 600 -0.26 13.25 22.36
CA THR A 600 0.89 12.98 23.23
C THR A 600 1.73 11.82 22.68
N ASP A 601 3.02 11.82 22.99
CA ASP A 601 3.95 10.70 22.80
C ASP A 601 4.19 9.91 24.10
N LYS A 602 3.60 10.38 25.22
CA LYS A 602 3.70 9.79 26.56
C LYS A 602 2.38 9.17 26.99
N LEU A 603 2.48 7.96 27.54
CA LEU A 603 1.36 7.20 28.09
C LEU A 603 1.57 6.93 29.58
N SER A 604 0.47 6.84 30.33
CA SER A 604 0.48 6.26 31.67
C SER A 604 0.84 4.76 31.63
N GLU A 605 1.25 4.18 32.75
CA GLU A 605 1.57 2.74 32.82
C GLU A 605 0.40 1.86 32.37
N LYS A 606 -0.84 2.21 32.77
CA LYS A 606 -2.06 1.54 32.32
C LYS A 606 -2.21 1.57 30.80
N GLN A 607 -2.09 2.76 30.20
CA GLN A 607 -2.22 2.94 28.75
C GLN A 607 -1.09 2.23 27.99
N GLN A 608 0.13 2.27 28.51
CA GLN A 608 1.27 1.57 27.93
C GLN A 608 1.06 0.05 27.92
N ALA A 609 0.51 -0.50 29.01
CA ALA A 609 0.12 -1.91 29.08
C ALA A 609 -0.97 -2.25 28.05
N MET A 610 -1.98 -1.40 27.89
CA MET A 610 -3.03 -1.60 26.88
C MET A 610 -2.49 -1.55 25.44
N VAL A 611 -1.55 -0.67 25.14
CA VAL A 611 -0.87 -0.64 23.83
C VAL A 611 -0.02 -1.90 23.62
N ASN A 612 0.62 -2.41 24.66
CA ASN A 612 1.34 -3.68 24.57
C ASN A 612 0.40 -4.86 24.30
N ASP A 613 -0.73 -4.93 25.01
CA ASP A 613 -1.78 -5.93 24.79
C ASP A 613 -2.30 -5.86 23.34
N PHE A 614 -2.50 -4.66 22.81
CA PHE A 614 -2.91 -4.46 21.42
C PHE A 614 -1.88 -5.00 20.43
N ARG A 615 -0.59 -4.77 20.66
CA ARG A 615 0.49 -5.30 19.81
C ARG A 615 0.56 -6.84 19.90
N ILE A 616 0.42 -7.42 21.09
CA ILE A 616 0.35 -8.88 21.29
C ILE A 616 -0.83 -9.47 20.52
N TRP A 617 -2.02 -8.85 20.63
CA TRP A 617 -3.21 -9.24 19.88
C TRP A 617 -2.98 -9.22 18.38
N GLN A 618 -2.42 -8.13 17.86
CA GLN A 618 -2.16 -7.95 16.44
C GLN A 618 -1.19 -9.01 15.91
N TYR A 619 -0.10 -9.28 16.63
CA TYR A 619 0.84 -10.34 16.26
C TYR A 619 0.21 -11.73 16.32
N TYR A 620 -0.59 -12.00 17.36
CA TYR A 620 -1.34 -13.24 17.48
C TYR A 620 -2.33 -13.42 16.31
N ARG A 621 -3.10 -12.37 15.97
CA ARG A 621 -4.03 -12.33 14.83
C ARG A 621 -3.36 -12.62 13.51
N MET A 622 -2.19 -12.04 13.26
CA MET A 622 -1.45 -12.24 12.01
C MET A 622 -0.77 -13.59 11.90
N THR A 623 -0.35 -14.21 13.02
CA THR A 623 0.50 -15.42 12.99
C THR A 623 -0.17 -16.72 13.45
N SER A 624 -1.15 -16.65 14.34
CA SER A 624 -1.64 -17.82 15.09
C SER A 624 -3.17 -17.93 15.15
N ASP A 625 -3.90 -16.82 15.27
CA ASP A 625 -5.37 -16.80 15.23
C ASP A 625 -5.79 -17.06 13.76
N LYS A 626 -6.35 -18.24 13.48
CA LYS A 626 -6.86 -18.56 12.14
C LYS A 626 -8.34 -18.20 12.10
N ALA A 627 -8.76 -17.56 11.01
CA ALA A 627 -10.17 -17.63 10.62
C ALA A 627 -10.40 -18.99 9.97
N ASP A 628 -11.60 -19.54 10.18
CA ASP A 628 -12.03 -20.81 9.60
C ASP A 628 -12.11 -20.74 8.06
#